data_AF-A0AAU0L0Q4-F1
#
_entry.id   AF-A0AAU0L0Q4-F1
#
_cell.length_a   1.000
_cell.length_b   1.000
_cell.length_c   1.000
_cell.angle_alpha   90.00
_cell.angle_beta   90.00
_cell.angle_gamma   90.00
#
_symmetry.space_group_name_H-M   'P 1'
#
loop_
_entity.id
_entity.type
_entity.pdbx_description
1 polymer ?
#
loop_
_entity_poly.entity_id
_entity_poly.type
_entity_poly.pdbx_seq_one_letter_code
_entity_poly.pdbx_strand_id
1 'polypeptide(L)'
;MSDQDDIWVAGKVNAVLELFELNSDISLVVTDCKVVDNSLNDIYPSYFKIRNSSSGFIKNLYKGGFHGCCMCFNKKVLNKSLPFPNNIPMHDWWIGLVAEMEGQTFFLDKPYLLYRRHGFNASSASENSTNSLFVMLKVDLYFLCI
;
A
#
# COMPACT_ATOMS: atom_id res chain seq x y z
N MET A 1 5.19 -2.87 -5.93
CA MET A 1 5.32 -2.08 -7.17
C MET A 1 6.58 -1.22 -7.04
N SER A 2 6.96 -0.45 -8.04
CA SER A 2 8.15 0.42 -7.98
C SER A 2 7.84 1.74 -8.67
N ASP A 3 8.07 2.86 -7.98
CA ASP A 3 8.05 4.18 -8.59
C ASP A 3 9.47 4.58 -9.02
N GLN A 4 9.55 5.48 -10.01
CA GLN A 4 10.82 5.85 -10.65
C GLN A 4 11.78 6.60 -9.72
N ASP A 5 11.26 7.28 -8.70
CA ASP A 5 12.02 8.17 -7.82
C ASP A 5 12.38 7.52 -6.46
N ASP A 6 11.95 6.28 -6.21
CA ASP A 6 12.19 5.59 -4.95
C ASP A 6 13.55 4.89 -4.91
N ILE A 7 14.24 5.03 -3.78
CA ILE A 7 15.50 4.33 -3.53
C ILE A 7 15.23 3.10 -2.68
N TRP A 8 15.54 1.92 -3.22
CA TRP A 8 15.35 0.65 -2.53
C TRP A 8 16.51 0.36 -1.58
N VAL A 9 16.18 -0.02 -0.35
CA VAL A 9 17.14 -0.52 0.63
C VAL A 9 17.35 -2.02 0.40
N ALA A 10 18.61 -2.46 0.47
CA ALA A 10 18.98 -3.85 0.27
C ALA A 10 18.23 -4.80 1.22
N GLY A 11 17.89 -5.99 0.72
CA GLY A 11 17.24 -7.05 1.50
C GLY A 11 15.71 -7.04 1.47
N LYS A 12 15.06 -6.06 0.82
CA LYS A 12 13.59 -6.00 0.71
C LYS A 12 13.00 -7.30 0.14
N VAL A 13 13.53 -7.75 -1.00
CA VAL A 13 13.01 -8.92 -1.72
C VAL A 13 13.11 -10.17 -0.85
N ASN A 14 14.29 -10.44 -0.27
CA ASN A 14 14.50 -11.62 0.57
C ASN A 14 13.57 -11.62 1.79
N ALA A 15 13.46 -10.50 2.50
CA ALA A 15 12.58 -10.40 3.67
C ALA A 15 11.10 -10.61 3.33
N VAL A 16 10.66 -10.15 2.16
CA VAL A 16 9.28 -10.36 1.69
C VAL A 16 9.07 -11.82 1.27
N LEU A 17 10.03 -12.43 0.57
CA LEU A 17 9.95 -13.83 0.15
C LEU A 17 9.90 -14.77 1.36
N GLU A 18 10.75 -14.55 2.37
CA GLU A 18 10.74 -15.31 3.63
C GLU A 18 9.35 -15.28 4.29
N LEU A 19 8.66 -14.14 4.30
CA LEU A 19 7.31 -14.04 4.84
C LEU A 19 6.29 -14.86 4.04
N PHE A 20 6.34 -14.79 2.71
CA PHE A 20 5.47 -15.60 1.84
C PHE A 20 5.74 -17.10 1.98
N GLU A 21 6.99 -17.51 2.21
CA GLU A 21 7.37 -18.90 2.45
C GLU A 21 6.92 -19.40 3.83
N LEU A 22 7.01 -18.56 4.86
CA LEU A 22 6.60 -18.88 6.22
C LEU A 22 5.08 -19.01 6.37
N ASN A 23 4.31 -18.24 5.60
CA ASN A 23 2.86 -18.27 5.67
C ASN A 23 2.21 -18.08 4.29
N SER A 24 1.71 -19.18 3.72
CA SER A 24 1.02 -19.20 2.43
C SER A 24 -0.31 -18.44 2.43
N ASP A 25 -0.87 -18.13 3.60
CA ASP A 25 -2.09 -17.31 3.73
C ASP A 25 -1.79 -15.81 3.55
N ILE A 26 -0.53 -15.38 3.54
CA ILE A 26 -0.17 -13.98 3.27
C ILE A 26 -0.47 -13.66 1.80
N SER A 27 -1.36 -12.70 1.59
CA SER A 27 -1.76 -12.19 0.28
C SER A 27 -0.94 -10.97 -0.12
N LEU A 28 -0.55 -10.14 0.85
CA LEU A 28 0.16 -8.88 0.67
C LEU A 28 1.12 -8.61 1.83
N VAL A 29 2.34 -8.21 1.50
CA VAL A 29 3.30 -7.61 2.42
C VAL A 29 3.46 -6.14 2.05
N VAL A 30 3.32 -5.25 3.03
CA VAL A 30 3.59 -3.82 2.90
C VAL A 30 4.82 -3.51 3.75
N THR A 31 5.90 -3.02 3.14
CA THR A 31 7.09 -2.59 3.88
C THR A 31 7.00 -1.12 4.25
N ASP A 32 7.60 -0.70 5.36
CA ASP A 32 7.67 0.73 5.67
C ASP A 32 8.62 1.46 4.69
N CYS A 33 8.55 2.78 4.68
CA CYS A 33 9.50 3.65 4.00
C CYS A 33 9.88 4.85 4.88
N LYS A 34 11.10 5.35 4.69
CA LYS A 34 11.52 6.65 5.21
C LYS A 34 11.10 7.72 4.23
N VAL A 35 10.59 8.84 4.73
CA VAL A 35 10.33 10.03 3.91
C VAL A 35 11.60 10.89 3.93
N VAL A 36 12.16 11.17 2.77
CA VAL A 36 13.41 11.94 2.62
C VAL A 36 13.23 13.15 1.71
N ASP A 37 14.06 14.16 1.88
CA ASP A 37 14.16 15.31 0.97
C ASP A 37 15.02 14.99 -0.27
N ASN A 38 15.23 15.99 -1.14
CA ASN A 38 16.03 15.85 -2.36
C ASN A 38 17.50 15.53 -2.09
N SER A 39 18.00 15.94 -0.92
CA SER A 39 19.37 15.73 -0.47
C SER A 39 19.51 14.44 0.35
N LEU A 40 18.45 13.62 0.40
CA LEU A 40 18.35 12.37 1.18
C LEU A 40 18.43 12.57 2.70
N ASN A 41 18.10 13.77 3.20
CA ASN A 41 17.92 13.97 4.63
C ASN A 41 16.58 13.38 5.07
N ASP A 42 16.57 12.68 6.21
CA ASP A 42 15.36 12.12 6.80
C ASP A 42 14.40 13.27 7.19
N ILE A 43 13.21 13.31 6.56
CA ILE A 43 12.08 14.15 6.97
C ILE A 43 11.25 13.39 8.02
N TYR A 44 10.93 12.14 7.71
CA TYR A 44 10.24 11.24 8.64
C TYR A 44 10.84 9.83 8.60
N PRO A 45 11.09 9.20 9.76
CA PRO A 45 11.76 7.91 9.81
C PRO A 45 10.84 6.71 9.47
N SER A 46 9.52 6.92 9.42
CA SER A 46 8.53 5.86 9.20
C SER A 46 7.25 6.46 8.62
N TYR A 47 6.87 6.02 7.42
CA TYR A 47 5.61 6.42 6.80
C TYR A 47 4.41 5.77 7.50
N PHE A 48 4.56 4.54 7.98
CA PHE A 48 3.53 3.85 8.75
C PHE A 48 3.10 4.65 9.99
N LYS A 49 4.06 5.24 10.72
CA LYS A 49 3.74 6.06 11.89
C LYS A 49 2.99 7.35 11.53
N ILE A 50 3.30 7.96 10.39
CA ILE A 50 2.61 9.17 9.91
C ILE A 50 1.18 8.86 9.52
N ARG A 51 0.96 7.76 8.80
CA ARG A 51 -0.35 7.38 8.24
C ARG A 51 -1.18 6.49 9.15
N ASN A 52 -0.61 6.01 10.26
CA ASN A 52 -1.16 4.94 11.08
C ASN A 52 -1.55 3.73 10.20
N SER A 53 -0.63 3.29 9.34
CA SER A 53 -0.85 2.16 8.43
C SER A 53 -0.86 0.85 9.21
N SER A 54 -1.90 0.03 9.01
CA SER A 54 -1.95 -1.35 9.51
C SER A 54 -2.96 -2.15 8.70
N SER A 55 -3.03 -3.45 8.94
CA SER A 55 -4.07 -4.30 8.39
C SER A 55 -5.44 -3.98 8.99
N GLY A 56 -6.48 -4.39 8.27
CA GLY A 56 -7.88 -4.29 8.62
C GLY A 56 -8.70 -3.76 7.45
N PHE A 57 -9.52 -4.62 6.84
CA PHE A 57 -10.36 -4.28 5.69
C PHE A 57 -11.19 -3.02 5.92
N ILE A 58 -11.98 -2.98 7.00
CA ILE A 58 -12.81 -1.81 7.35
C ILE A 58 -11.95 -0.57 7.54
N LYS A 59 -10.81 -0.67 8.23
CA LYS A 59 -9.89 0.46 8.44
C LYS A 59 -9.39 1.01 7.10
N ASN A 60 -8.92 0.12 6.22
CA ASN A 60 -8.33 0.49 4.95
C ASN A 60 -9.37 0.91 3.93
N LEU A 61 -10.62 0.45 4.03
CA LEU A 61 -11.75 0.93 3.24
C LEU A 61 -12.09 2.41 3.49
N TYR A 62 -11.73 2.98 4.65
CA TYR A 62 -11.89 4.41 4.91
C TYR A 62 -10.60 5.22 4.72
N LYS A 63 -9.44 4.69 5.15
CA LYS A 63 -8.20 5.47 5.25
C LYS A 63 -7.19 5.28 4.14
N GLY A 64 -7.26 4.17 3.39
CA GLY A 64 -6.25 3.83 2.37
C GLY A 64 -4.83 3.81 2.93
N GLY A 65 -4.52 2.84 3.81
CA GLY A 65 -3.21 2.74 4.48
C GLY A 65 -2.07 2.22 3.62
N PHE A 66 -2.30 2.03 2.32
CA PHE A 66 -1.37 1.43 1.37
C PHE A 66 -0.57 2.49 0.62
N HIS A 67 0.68 2.15 0.29
CA HIS A 67 1.53 2.96 -0.57
C HIS A 67 2.13 2.02 -1.63
N GLY A 68 1.78 2.22 -2.90
CA GLY A 68 2.04 1.25 -3.97
C GLY A 68 3.48 0.73 -4.06
N CYS A 69 4.48 1.61 -3.92
CA CYS A 69 5.90 1.21 -3.98
C CYS A 69 6.35 0.32 -2.80
N CYS A 70 5.62 0.39 -1.69
CA CYS A 70 5.82 -0.44 -0.51
C CYS A 70 5.14 -1.81 -0.59
N MET A 71 4.24 -2.03 -1.56
CA MET A 71 3.43 -3.25 -1.65
C MET A 71 4.13 -4.36 -2.44
N CYS A 72 4.08 -5.57 -1.90
CA CYS A 72 4.45 -6.82 -2.56
C CYS A 72 3.34 -7.84 -2.35
N PHE A 73 2.69 -8.32 -3.41
CA PHE A 73 1.55 -9.23 -3.32
C PHE A 73 1.73 -10.42 -4.24
N ASN A 74 1.05 -11.52 -3.91
CA ASN A 74 1.14 -12.74 -4.71
C ASN A 74 0.31 -12.66 -6.00
N LYS A 75 0.48 -13.64 -6.89
CA LYS A 75 -0.22 -13.68 -8.19
C LYS A 75 -1.74 -13.84 -8.05
N LYS A 76 -2.22 -14.45 -6.95
CA LYS A 76 -3.67 -14.62 -6.68
C LYS A 76 -4.33 -13.25 -6.53
N VAL A 77 -3.73 -12.35 -5.76
CA VAL A 77 -4.20 -10.96 -5.62
C VAL A 77 -4.24 -10.27 -6.99
N LEU A 78 -3.17 -10.35 -7.78
CA LEU A 78 -3.14 -9.74 -9.12
C LEU A 78 -4.31 -10.21 -10.00
N ASN A 79 -4.52 -11.53 -10.06
CA ASN A 79 -5.58 -12.12 -10.89
C ASN A 79 -6.98 -11.70 -10.44
N LYS A 80 -7.17 -11.46 -9.14
CA LYS A 80 -8.44 -11.01 -8.56
C LYS A 80 -8.65 -9.51 -8.69
N SER A 81 -7.57 -8.73 -8.70
CA SER A 81 -7.63 -7.29 -8.92
C SER A 81 -7.91 -6.90 -10.38
N LEU A 82 -7.67 -7.81 -11.33
CA LEU A 82 -7.79 -7.57 -12.76
C LEU A 82 -9.06 -8.22 -13.37
N PRO A 83 -9.67 -7.59 -14.41
CA PRO A 83 -9.39 -6.23 -14.85
C PRO A 83 -9.79 -5.22 -13.77
N PHE A 84 -9.06 -4.10 -13.69
CA PHE A 84 -9.43 -3.06 -12.74
C PHE A 84 -10.85 -2.54 -13.07
N PRO A 85 -11.72 -2.37 -12.06
CA PRO A 85 -13.01 -1.74 -12.29
C PRO A 85 -12.86 -0.33 -12.86
N ASN A 86 -13.84 0.08 -13.66
CA ASN A 86 -13.89 1.44 -14.16
C ASN A 86 -14.04 2.43 -13.00
N ASN A 87 -13.21 3.48 -12.99
CA ASN A 87 -13.20 4.55 -11.97
C ASN A 87 -12.73 4.13 -10.57
N ILE A 88 -11.75 3.23 -10.45
CA ILE A 88 -11.06 3.06 -9.16
C ILE A 88 -10.30 4.35 -8.77
N PRO A 89 -10.31 4.75 -7.50
CA PRO A 89 -9.66 5.96 -7.03
C PRO A 89 -8.13 5.88 -7.14
N MET A 90 -7.54 4.77 -6.68
CA MET A 90 -6.13 4.47 -6.82
C MET A 90 -5.95 2.94 -6.92
N HIS A 91 -4.99 2.51 -7.72
CA HIS A 91 -4.71 1.09 -7.97
C HIS A 91 -4.11 0.39 -6.75
N ASP A 92 -3.25 1.07 -5.99
CA ASP A 92 -2.62 0.53 -4.79
C ASP A 92 -3.65 0.28 -3.69
N TRP A 93 -4.57 1.22 -3.50
CA TRP A 93 -5.67 1.07 -2.57
C TRP A 93 -6.61 -0.09 -2.97
N TRP A 94 -6.97 -0.18 -4.26
CA TRP A 94 -7.77 -1.28 -4.78
C TRP A 94 -7.12 -2.65 -4.54
N ILE A 95 -5.85 -2.79 -4.92
CA ILE A 95 -5.08 -4.03 -4.75
C ILE A 95 -4.99 -4.39 -3.26
N GLY A 96 -4.80 -3.39 -2.39
CA GLY A 96 -4.74 -3.60 -0.95
C GLY A 96 -6.04 -4.15 -0.37
N LEU A 97 -7.19 -3.60 -0.80
CA LEU A 97 -8.51 -4.11 -0.36
C LEU A 97 -8.78 -5.53 -0.86
N VAL A 98 -8.46 -5.81 -2.13
CA VAL A 98 -8.56 -7.17 -2.69
C VAL A 98 -7.66 -8.14 -1.90
N ALA A 99 -6.44 -7.73 -1.57
CA ALA A 99 -5.53 -8.56 -0.79
C ALA A 99 -6.09 -8.88 0.60
N GLU A 100 -6.68 -7.91 1.29
CA GLU A 100 -7.29 -8.11 2.61
C GLU A 100 -8.52 -9.04 2.60
N MET A 101 -9.13 -9.27 1.44
CA MET A 101 -10.19 -10.29 1.27
C MET A 101 -9.63 -11.67 0.91
N GLU A 102 -8.48 -11.72 0.24
CA GLU A 102 -7.92 -12.96 -0.29
C GLU A 102 -6.99 -13.70 0.69
N GLY A 103 -6.58 -13.03 1.78
CA GLY A 103 -5.71 -13.58 2.81
C GLY A 103 -5.20 -12.52 3.79
N GLN A 104 -4.13 -12.85 4.51
CA GLN A 104 -3.50 -11.97 5.48
C GLN A 104 -2.66 -10.89 4.81
N THR A 105 -2.85 -9.65 5.27
CA THR A 105 -1.96 -8.54 4.93
C THR A 105 -1.00 -8.28 6.07
N PHE A 106 0.30 -8.34 5.79
CA PHE A 106 1.37 -8.15 6.76
C PHE A 106 2.06 -6.79 6.56
N PHE A 107 2.14 -5.99 7.62
CA PHE A 107 2.87 -4.72 7.63
C PHE A 107 4.24 -4.95 8.28
N LEU A 108 5.30 -4.84 7.48
CA LEU A 108 6.68 -5.03 7.89
C LEU A 108 7.31 -3.68 8.22
N ASP A 109 7.48 -3.40 9.51
CA ASP A 109 7.93 -2.10 10.06
C ASP A 109 9.34 -1.67 9.61
N LYS A 110 10.13 -2.57 9.04
CA LYS A 110 11.48 -2.23 8.57
C LYS A 110 11.37 -1.35 7.32
N PRO A 111 11.96 -0.14 7.32
CA PRO A 111 11.91 0.74 6.16
C PRO A 111 12.80 0.21 5.05
N TYR A 112 12.19 -0.28 3.98
CA TYR A 112 12.89 -0.85 2.83
C TYR A 112 12.96 0.08 1.63
N LEU A 113 12.40 1.28 1.75
CA LEU A 113 12.51 2.32 0.73
C LEU A 113 12.79 3.69 1.36
N LEU A 114 13.46 4.54 0.58
CA LEU A 114 13.50 5.99 0.80
C LEU A 114 12.53 6.64 -0.19
N TYR A 115 11.41 7.12 0.33
CA TYR A 115 10.38 7.83 -0.42
C TYR A 115 10.73 9.32 -0.47
N ARG A 116 11.15 9.79 -1.65
CA ARG A 116 11.54 11.19 -1.85
C ARG A 116 10.30 12.07 -1.99
N ARG A 117 10.17 13.10 -1.13
CA ARG A 117 9.13 14.13 -1.30
C ARG A 117 9.69 15.44 -1.82
N HIS A 118 9.20 15.82 -2.99
CA HIS A 118 9.26 17.18 -3.48
C HIS A 118 8.04 17.96 -2.98
N GLY A 119 8.16 19.29 -2.82
CA GLY A 119 7.03 20.16 -2.44
C GLY A 119 5.83 20.12 -3.41
N PHE A 120 5.95 19.44 -4.55
CA PHE A 120 4.94 19.27 -5.60
C PHE A 120 4.56 17.79 -5.87
N ASN A 121 4.82 16.84 -4.96
CA ASN A 121 4.39 15.45 -5.18
C ASN A 121 2.85 15.37 -5.29
N ALA A 122 2.36 14.63 -6.29
CA ALA A 122 0.94 14.45 -6.59
C ALA A 122 0.11 13.81 -5.45
N SER A 123 0.78 13.20 -4.45
CA SER A 123 0.14 12.67 -3.24
C SER A 123 0.50 13.53 -2.02
N SER A 124 -0.51 14.07 -1.35
CA SER A 124 -0.36 14.79 -0.09
C SER A 124 -0.18 13.78 1.06
N ALA A 125 1.01 13.74 1.66
CA ALA A 125 1.34 12.78 2.73
C ALA A 125 0.47 12.92 4.00
N SER A 126 -0.21 14.05 4.18
CA SER A 126 -0.94 14.40 5.39
C SER A 126 -2.37 14.94 5.17
N GLU A 127 -2.87 14.97 3.94
CA GLU A 127 -4.26 15.36 3.72
C GLU A 127 -5.16 14.12 3.87
N ASN A 128 -6.17 14.25 4.73
CA ASN A 128 -7.24 13.27 4.81
C ASN A 128 -7.84 13.14 3.41
N SER A 129 -7.86 11.91 2.89
CA SER A 129 -8.47 11.67 1.60
C SER A 129 -9.93 12.11 1.66
N THR A 130 -10.29 13.11 0.86
CA THR A 130 -11.66 13.57 0.66
C THR A 130 -12.42 12.62 -0.28
N ASN A 131 -12.02 11.34 -0.32
CA ASN A 131 -12.69 10.29 -1.07
C ASN A 131 -14.19 10.43 -0.83
N SER A 132 -14.88 10.89 -1.87
CA SER A 132 -16.29 11.20 -1.73
C SER A 132 -17.01 9.91 -1.34
N LEU A 133 -18.01 10.01 -0.47
CA LEU A 133 -18.85 8.86 -0.06
C LEU A 133 -19.26 7.97 -1.25
N PHE A 134 -19.40 8.55 -2.44
CA PHE A 134 -19.68 7.84 -3.69
C PHE A 134 -18.58 6.86 -4.13
N VAL A 135 -17.31 7.16 -3.91
CA VAL A 135 -16.18 6.27 -4.22
C VAL A 135 -16.20 5.06 -3.30
N MET A 136 -16.38 5.28 -2.00
CA MET A 136 -16.55 4.20 -1.02
C MET A 136 -17.78 3.35 -1.33
N LEU A 137 -18.94 3.96 -1.60
CA LEU A 137 -20.17 3.24 -1.96
C LEU A 137 -19.99 2.37 -3.22
N LYS A 138 -19.21 2.81 -4.22
CA LYS A 138 -18.92 2.01 -5.42
C LYS A 138 -18.02 0.83 -5.13
N VAL A 139 -17.01 1.01 -4.28
CA VAL A 139 -16.12 -0.07 -3.83
C VAL A 139 -16.92 -1.09 -3.01
N ASP A 140 -17.77 -0.63 -2.10
CA ASP A 140 -18.67 -1.47 -1.31
C ASP A 140 -19.67 -2.24 -2.19
N LEU A 141 -20.31 -1.57 -3.15
CA LEU A 141 -21.24 -2.20 -4.12
C LEU A 141 -20.54 -3.28 -4.95
N TYR A 142 -19.29 -3.06 -5.36
CA TYR A 142 -18.53 -4.10 -6.04
C TYR A 142 -18.29 -5.31 -5.14
N PHE A 143 -17.89 -5.10 -3.88
CA PHE A 143 -17.67 -6.19 -2.94
C PHE A 143 -18.97 -6.90 -2.50
N LEU A 144 -20.13 -6.24 -2.57
CA LEU A 144 -21.43 -6.86 -2.36
C LEU A 144 -21.90 -7.72 -3.56
N CYS A 145 -21.29 -7.56 -4.73
CA CYS A 145 -21.65 -8.27 -5.95
C CYS A 145 -20.72 -9.45 -6.29
N ILE A 146 -19.74 -9.77 -5.43
CA ILE A 146 -18.84 -10.93 -5.53
C ILE A 146 -19.12 -11.88 -4.36
#